data_AF-A0A034VVL7-F1
#
_entry.id   AF-A0A034VVL7-F1
#
_cell.length_a   1.000
_cell.length_b   1.000
_cell.length_c   1.000
_cell.angle_alpha   90.00
_cell.angle_beta   90.00
_cell.angle_gamma   90.00
#
_symmetry.space_group_name_H-M   'P 1'
#
loop_
_entity.id
_entity.type
_entity.pdbx_description
1 polymer ?
#
loop_
_entity_poly.entity_id
_entity_poly.type
_entity_poly.pdbx_seq_one_letter_code
_entity_poly.pdbx_strand_id
1 'polypeptide(L)'
;RQYIKEKHNLKMTQASLLKQLEKLEDDIKENAEKARQYIKENKRQLAKTYLRKKQLLEKNHEKRSIALHNIESLITSVDEAQSHGQILDAYKIGSKALQKALNDSGLKYDNVDEVIAEVRDTMETHQELQDTLANAGISDIAAGGADANDNDALERELQQILGQTGQTPIKSTNENANISKSAASGVPKPQITDAELLAMLAGLEVEDGSPRKSEASVSTAVAE
;
A
#
# COMPACT_ATOMS: atom_id res chain seq x y z
N ARG A 1 0.37 24.13 -9.29
CA ARG A 1 -0.10 24.64 -7.96
C ARG A 1 -1.29 23.82 -7.42
N GLN A 2 -2.25 23.43 -8.25
CA GLN A 2 -3.41 22.63 -7.83
C GLN A 2 -3.05 21.22 -7.33
N TYR A 3 -2.18 20.51 -8.06
CA TYR A 3 -1.63 19.20 -7.68
C TYR A 3 -1.03 19.15 -6.26
N ILE A 4 -0.14 20.09 -5.93
CA ILE A 4 0.53 20.13 -4.61
C ILE A 4 -0.52 20.31 -3.49
N LYS A 5 -1.55 21.13 -3.74
CA LYS A 5 -2.63 21.37 -2.79
C LYS A 5 -3.49 20.11 -2.58
N GLU A 6 -3.84 19.41 -3.65
CA GLU A 6 -4.63 18.17 -3.58
C GLU A 6 -3.86 17.04 -2.88
N LYS A 7 -2.59 16.83 -3.24
CA LYS A 7 -1.70 15.90 -2.55
C LYS A 7 -1.54 16.24 -1.07
N HIS A 8 -1.37 17.52 -0.74
CA HIS A 8 -1.28 17.97 0.65
C HIS A 8 -2.55 17.66 1.44
N ASN A 9 -3.74 17.90 0.87
CA ASN A 9 -5.01 17.57 1.49
C ASN A 9 -5.17 16.07 1.76
N LEU A 10 -4.75 15.22 0.81
CA LEU A 10 -4.73 13.76 1.01
C LEU A 10 -3.81 13.37 2.17
N LYS A 11 -2.60 13.94 2.25
CA LYS A 11 -1.66 13.70 3.36
C LYS A 11 -2.20 14.18 4.71
N MET A 12 -2.88 15.33 4.77
CA MET A 12 -3.55 15.80 5.98
C MET A 12 -4.67 14.84 6.42
N THR A 13 -5.41 14.29 5.46
CA THR A 13 -6.47 13.31 5.71
C THR A 13 -5.88 11.99 6.23
N GLN A 14 -4.78 11.51 5.64
CA GLN A 14 -4.01 10.35 6.12
C GLN A 14 -3.58 10.52 7.58
N ALA A 15 -2.96 11.65 7.91
CA ALA A 15 -2.52 11.95 9.28
C ALA A 15 -3.69 12.00 10.28
N SER A 16 -4.83 12.57 9.87
CA SER A 16 -6.05 12.58 10.69
C SER A 16 -6.60 11.16 10.92
N LEU A 17 -6.63 10.32 9.88
CA LEU A 17 -7.09 8.94 9.99
C LEU A 17 -6.18 8.10 10.90
N LEU A 18 -4.87 8.26 10.81
CA LEU A 18 -3.91 7.61 11.72
C LEU A 18 -4.15 7.99 13.17
N LYS A 19 -4.33 9.28 13.46
CA LYS A 19 -4.63 9.75 14.82
C LYS A 19 -5.97 9.22 15.34
N GLN A 20 -6.97 9.09 14.47
CA GLN A 20 -8.26 8.50 14.83
C GLN A 20 -8.16 6.98 15.09
N LEU A 21 -7.32 6.27 14.35
CA LEU A 21 -7.06 4.85 14.55
C LEU A 21 -6.35 4.60 15.88
N GLU A 22 -5.30 5.36 16.19
CA GLU A 22 -4.61 5.29 17.48
C GLU A 22 -5.58 5.49 18.66
N LYS A 23 -6.43 6.53 18.57
CA LYS A 23 -7.46 6.76 19.59
C LYS A 23 -8.45 5.59 19.71
N LEU A 24 -8.88 5.02 18.59
CA LEU A 24 -9.78 3.86 18.60
C LEU A 24 -9.12 2.63 19.23
N GLU A 25 -7.82 2.40 18.99
CA GLU A 25 -7.08 1.31 19.59
C GLU A 25 -7.02 1.44 21.11
N ASP A 26 -6.77 2.65 21.61
CA ASP A 26 -6.78 2.91 23.05
C ASP A 26 -8.17 2.75 23.66
N ASP A 27 -9.20 3.26 22.99
CA ASP A 27 -10.59 3.06 23.42
C ASP A 27 -10.95 1.55 23.42
N ILE A 28 -10.50 0.77 22.44
CA ILE A 28 -10.71 -0.70 22.38
C ILE A 28 -10.04 -1.39 23.57
N LYS A 29 -8.79 -1.03 23.89
CA LYS A 29 -8.05 -1.57 25.05
C LYS A 29 -8.77 -1.23 26.35
N GLU A 30 -9.15 0.02 26.54
CA GLU A 30 -9.87 0.49 27.74
C GLU A 30 -11.19 -0.26 27.93
N ASN A 31 -12.00 -0.40 26.86
CA ASN A 31 -13.26 -1.13 26.94
C ASN A 31 -13.06 -2.64 27.20
N ALA A 32 -11.97 -3.22 26.70
CA ALA A 32 -11.61 -4.60 27.00
C ALA A 32 -11.19 -4.78 28.47
N GLU A 33 -10.46 -3.83 29.05
CA GLU A 33 -10.07 -3.83 30.46
C GLU A 33 -11.27 -3.66 31.38
N LYS A 34 -12.15 -2.70 31.10
CA LYS A 34 -13.41 -2.50 31.83
C LYS A 34 -14.28 -3.75 31.77
N ALA A 35 -14.41 -4.39 30.61
CA ALA A 35 -15.11 -5.65 30.48
C ALA A 35 -14.50 -6.76 31.37
N ARG A 36 -13.16 -6.90 31.37
CA ARG A 36 -12.46 -7.86 32.23
C ARG A 36 -12.67 -7.57 33.72
N GLN A 37 -12.64 -6.30 34.12
CA GLN A 37 -12.90 -5.88 35.50
C GLN A 37 -14.32 -6.27 35.94
N TYR A 38 -15.34 -5.95 35.14
CA TYR A 38 -16.72 -6.27 35.49
C TYR A 38 -17.03 -7.78 35.50
N ILE A 39 -16.27 -8.58 34.74
CA ILE A 39 -16.33 -10.05 34.86
C ILE A 39 -15.82 -10.49 36.23
N LYS A 40 -14.69 -9.95 36.71
CA LYS A 40 -14.13 -10.26 38.04
C LYS A 40 -15.07 -9.84 39.17
N GLU A 41 -15.80 -8.73 38.99
CA GLU A 41 -16.80 -8.24 39.95
C GLU A 41 -18.17 -8.97 39.86
N ASN A 42 -18.29 -10.04 39.06
CA ASN A 42 -19.56 -10.74 38.79
C ASN A 42 -20.69 -9.86 38.19
N LYS A 43 -20.37 -8.69 37.65
CA LYS A 43 -21.31 -7.76 36.99
C LYS A 43 -21.47 -8.10 35.50
N ARG A 44 -22.04 -9.28 35.23
CA ARG A 44 -22.12 -9.88 33.87
C ARG A 44 -22.81 -9.01 32.82
N GLN A 45 -23.88 -8.28 33.17
CA GLN A 45 -24.58 -7.42 32.20
C GLN A 45 -23.72 -6.22 31.79
N LEU A 46 -23.01 -5.61 32.74
CA LEU A 46 -22.14 -4.47 32.49
C LEU A 46 -20.94 -4.90 31.64
N ALA A 47 -20.33 -6.04 31.96
CA ALA A 47 -19.28 -6.65 31.13
C ALA A 47 -19.75 -6.87 29.67
N LYS A 48 -20.99 -7.37 29.49
CA LYS A 48 -21.57 -7.58 28.15
C LYS A 48 -21.75 -6.26 27.39
N THR A 49 -22.12 -5.18 28.06
CA THR A 49 -22.22 -3.84 27.46
C THR A 49 -20.86 -3.35 26.96
N TYR A 50 -19.82 -3.45 27.79
CA TYR A 50 -18.46 -3.05 27.38
C TYR A 50 -17.90 -3.93 26.25
N LEU A 51 -18.22 -5.22 26.21
CA LEU A 51 -17.87 -6.08 25.07
C LEU A 51 -18.57 -5.68 23.77
N ARG A 52 -19.86 -5.30 23.82
CA ARG A 52 -20.55 -4.78 22.63
C ARG A 52 -19.95 -3.46 22.15
N LYS A 53 -19.62 -2.56 23.09
CA LYS A 53 -18.95 -1.29 22.78
C LYS A 53 -17.57 -1.54 22.13
N LYS A 54 -16.77 -2.46 22.69
CA LYS A 54 -15.51 -2.91 22.09
C LYS A 54 -15.71 -3.40 20.64
N GLN A 55 -16.66 -4.30 20.40
CA GLN A 55 -16.93 -4.82 19.05
C GLN A 55 -17.35 -3.72 18.06
N LEU A 56 -18.11 -2.73 18.51
CA LEU A 56 -18.46 -1.58 17.67
C LEU A 56 -17.25 -0.72 17.34
N LEU A 57 -16.35 -0.49 18.30
CA LEU A 57 -15.10 0.24 18.09
C LEU A 57 -14.16 -0.52 17.15
N GLU A 58 -14.06 -1.84 17.27
CA GLU A 58 -13.28 -2.70 16.37
C GLU A 58 -13.77 -2.60 14.92
N LYS A 59 -15.10 -2.65 14.70
CA LYS A 59 -15.68 -2.41 13.35
C LYS A 59 -15.38 -1.01 12.82
N ASN A 60 -15.34 -0.01 13.69
CA ASN A 60 -15.02 1.36 13.32
C ASN A 60 -13.54 1.53 12.96
N HIS A 61 -12.66 0.81 13.67
CA HIS A 61 -11.22 0.76 13.40
C HIS A 61 -10.96 0.08 12.05
N GLU A 62 -11.59 -1.06 11.78
CA GLU A 62 -11.47 -1.76 10.50
C GLU A 62 -11.89 -0.87 9.32
N LYS A 63 -13.05 -0.22 9.41
CA LYS A 63 -13.53 0.72 8.37
C LYS A 63 -12.55 1.86 8.12
N ARG A 64 -11.96 2.43 9.17
CA ARG A 64 -10.98 3.52 9.05
C ARG A 64 -9.64 3.02 8.52
N SER A 65 -9.23 1.80 8.84
CA SER A 65 -8.03 1.17 8.31
C SER A 65 -8.14 0.96 6.80
N ILE A 66 -9.30 0.49 6.32
CA ILE A 66 -9.59 0.39 4.89
C ILE A 66 -9.55 1.78 4.23
N ALA A 67 -10.17 2.78 4.84
CA ALA A 67 -10.15 4.14 4.32
C ALA A 67 -8.72 4.72 4.24
N LEU A 68 -7.88 4.45 5.24
CA LEU A 68 -6.48 4.86 5.26
C LEU A 68 -5.70 4.23 4.10
N HIS A 69 -5.84 2.92 3.90
CA HIS A 69 -5.20 2.21 2.80
C HIS A 69 -5.60 2.75 1.43
N ASN A 70 -6.88 3.08 1.26
CA ASN A 70 -7.38 3.70 0.03
C ASN A 70 -6.77 5.09 -0.20
N ILE A 71 -6.63 5.91 0.85
CA ILE A 71 -5.99 7.23 0.77
C ILE A 71 -4.51 7.10 0.42
N GLU A 72 -3.79 6.15 1.01
CA GLU A 72 -2.39 5.87 0.70
C GLU A 72 -2.21 5.46 -0.76
N SER A 73 -3.07 4.57 -1.24
CA SER A 73 -3.10 4.16 -2.64
C SER A 73 -3.34 5.35 -3.57
N LEU A 74 -4.28 6.23 -3.22
CA LEU A 74 -4.54 7.47 -3.98
C LEU A 74 -3.31 8.38 -4.03
N ILE A 75 -2.60 8.55 -2.90
CA ILE A 75 -1.38 9.36 -2.85
C ILE A 75 -0.31 8.77 -3.80
N THR A 76 -0.12 7.45 -3.79
CA THR A 76 0.81 6.77 -4.69
C THR A 76 0.44 6.99 -6.15
N SER A 77 -0.82 6.77 -6.53
CA SER A 77 -1.28 6.99 -7.90
C SER A 77 -1.13 8.45 -8.36
N VAL A 78 -1.33 9.41 -7.45
CA VAL A 78 -1.08 10.84 -7.71
C VAL A 78 0.40 11.11 -7.95
N ASP A 79 1.31 10.42 -7.26
CA ASP A 79 2.75 10.55 -7.44
C ASP A 79 3.22 9.92 -8.76
N GLU A 80 2.66 8.76 -9.10
CA GLU A 80 2.90 8.09 -10.39
C GLU A 80 2.43 8.95 -11.57
N ALA A 81 1.22 9.52 -11.49
CA ALA A 81 0.70 10.40 -12.53
C ALA A 81 1.61 11.62 -12.77
N GLN A 82 2.22 12.17 -11.71
CA GLN A 82 3.20 13.25 -11.83
C GLN A 82 4.47 12.78 -12.54
N SER A 83 5.00 11.62 -12.16
CA SER A 83 6.16 11.01 -12.79
C SER A 83 5.92 10.75 -14.28
N HIS A 84 4.75 10.21 -14.64
CA HIS A 84 4.35 10.00 -16.03
C HIS A 84 4.27 11.31 -16.82
N GLY A 85 3.77 12.39 -16.21
CA GLY A 85 3.80 13.73 -16.80
C GLY A 85 5.22 14.20 -17.13
N GLN A 86 6.16 14.00 -16.21
CA GLN A 86 7.57 14.33 -16.42
C GLN A 86 8.22 13.50 -17.52
N ILE A 87 7.93 12.20 -17.57
CA ILE A 87 8.38 11.30 -18.64
C ILE A 87 7.84 11.76 -19.99
N LEU A 88 6.55 12.12 -20.07
CA LEU A 88 5.93 12.64 -21.29
C LEU A 88 6.61 13.93 -21.76
N ASP A 89 6.92 14.84 -20.83
CA ASP A 89 7.62 16.08 -21.17
C ASP A 89 9.06 15.82 -21.63
N ALA A 90 9.76 14.84 -21.04
CA ALA A 90 11.05 14.38 -21.53
C ALA A 90 10.96 13.81 -22.96
N TYR A 91 9.94 13.00 -23.26
CA TYR A 91 9.69 12.51 -24.61
C TYR A 91 9.40 13.64 -25.61
N LYS A 92 8.63 14.66 -25.22
CA LYS A 92 8.39 15.84 -26.08
C LYS A 92 9.69 16.60 -26.35
N ILE A 93 10.54 16.76 -25.34
CA ILE A 93 11.85 17.40 -25.50
C ILE A 93 12.74 16.57 -26.44
N GLY A 94 12.83 15.26 -26.21
CA GLY A 94 13.57 14.33 -27.04
C GLY A 94 13.09 14.32 -28.49
N SER A 95 11.78 14.30 -28.71
CA SER A 95 11.17 14.38 -30.04
C SER A 95 11.51 15.69 -30.76
N LYS A 96 11.43 16.84 -30.06
CA LYS A 96 11.85 18.14 -30.62
C LYS A 96 13.34 18.20 -30.92
N ALA A 97 14.17 17.63 -30.04
CA ALA A 97 15.62 17.57 -30.24
C ALA A 97 15.98 16.70 -31.44
N LEU A 98 15.33 15.53 -31.58
CA LEU A 98 15.46 14.65 -32.73
C LEU A 98 15.01 15.36 -34.01
N GLN A 99 13.83 15.98 -34.02
CA GLN A 99 13.34 16.74 -35.17
C GLN A 99 14.30 17.85 -35.56
N LYS A 100 14.87 18.57 -34.58
CA LYS A 100 15.90 19.58 -34.84
C LYS A 100 17.16 18.97 -35.42
N ALA A 101 17.67 17.86 -34.87
CA ALA A 101 18.85 17.17 -35.38
C ALA A 101 18.65 16.71 -36.83
N LEU A 102 17.48 16.16 -37.17
CA LEU A 102 17.15 15.75 -38.55
C LEU A 102 17.08 16.94 -39.51
N ASN A 103 16.51 18.06 -39.06
CA ASN A 103 16.46 19.28 -39.87
C ASN A 103 17.87 19.88 -40.07
N ASP A 104 18.69 19.91 -39.01
CA ASP A 104 20.04 20.47 -39.03
C ASP A 104 21.01 19.58 -39.82
N SER A 105 20.79 18.26 -39.87
CA SER A 105 21.56 17.30 -40.68
C SER A 105 21.12 17.22 -42.15
N GLY A 106 20.15 18.04 -42.58
CA GLY A 106 19.66 18.05 -43.96
C GLY A 106 18.85 16.81 -44.37
N LEU A 107 18.47 15.95 -43.41
CA LEU A 107 17.70 14.71 -43.59
C LEU A 107 16.19 14.97 -43.59
N LYS A 108 15.77 16.16 -44.03
CA LYS A 108 14.35 16.45 -44.25
C LYS A 108 13.84 15.51 -45.34
N TYR A 109 12.56 15.14 -45.27
CA TYR A 109 11.85 14.26 -46.20
C TYR A 109 12.17 14.48 -47.70
N ASP A 110 12.57 15.68 -48.13
CA ASP A 110 12.94 15.97 -49.53
C ASP A 110 14.26 15.30 -49.97
N ASN A 111 15.22 15.08 -49.07
CA ASN A 111 16.50 14.42 -49.40
C ASN A 111 16.54 12.95 -48.99
N VAL A 112 15.56 12.46 -48.21
CA VAL A 112 15.54 11.08 -47.75
C VAL A 112 15.23 10.13 -48.91
N ASP A 113 14.28 10.48 -49.79
CA ASP A 113 13.99 9.65 -50.97
C ASP A 113 15.17 9.62 -51.95
N GLU A 114 15.89 10.73 -52.11
CA GLU A 114 17.09 10.83 -52.96
C GLU A 114 18.28 10.07 -52.35
N VAL A 115 18.53 10.22 -51.06
CA VAL A 115 19.60 9.49 -50.34
C VAL A 115 19.25 8.00 -50.23
N ILE A 116 17.98 7.61 -50.04
CA ILE A 116 17.57 6.20 -50.08
C ILE A 116 17.71 5.65 -51.49
N ALA A 117 17.41 6.41 -52.55
CA ALA A 117 17.67 6.00 -53.92
C ALA A 117 19.17 5.80 -54.18
N GLU A 118 20.02 6.73 -53.74
CA GLU A 118 21.48 6.62 -53.87
C GLU A 118 22.07 5.47 -53.04
N VAL A 119 21.54 5.23 -51.82
CA VAL A 119 21.90 4.07 -51.00
C VAL A 119 21.44 2.77 -51.64
N ARG A 120 20.27 2.75 -52.28
CA ARG A 120 19.75 1.57 -52.95
C ARG A 120 20.56 1.24 -54.21
N ASP A 121 20.90 2.24 -55.01
CA ASP A 121 21.80 2.09 -56.18
C ASP A 121 23.20 1.64 -55.75
N THR A 122 23.73 2.18 -54.65
CA THR A 122 25.04 1.76 -54.12
C THR A 122 25.01 0.36 -53.51
N MET A 123 23.90 -0.06 -52.89
CA MET A 123 23.72 -1.44 -52.44
C MET A 123 23.51 -2.40 -53.60
N GLU A 124 22.78 -2.01 -54.65
CA GLU A 124 22.55 -2.83 -55.83
C GLU A 124 23.85 -3.03 -56.61
N THR A 125 24.66 -1.98 -56.76
CA THR A 125 26.03 -2.08 -57.32
C THR A 125 26.98 -2.86 -56.41
N HIS A 126 26.87 -2.72 -55.07
CA HIS A 126 27.64 -3.54 -54.14
C HIS A 126 27.23 -5.02 -54.24
N GLN A 127 25.94 -5.31 -54.40
CA GLN A 127 25.42 -6.66 -54.51
C GLN A 127 25.75 -7.28 -55.87
N GLU A 128 25.73 -6.51 -56.94
CA GLU A 128 26.26 -6.90 -58.26
C GLU A 128 27.78 -7.16 -58.16
N LEU A 129 28.52 -6.33 -57.42
CA LEU A 129 29.93 -6.60 -57.10
C LEU A 129 30.09 -7.87 -56.27
N GLN A 130 29.22 -8.12 -55.30
CA GLN A 130 29.29 -9.28 -54.43
C GLN A 130 28.86 -10.57 -55.13
N ASP A 131 27.90 -10.50 -56.06
CA ASP A 131 27.47 -11.59 -56.93
C ASP A 131 28.52 -11.89 -58.00
N THR A 132 29.19 -10.87 -58.55
CA THR A 132 30.36 -11.07 -59.40
C THR A 132 31.54 -11.63 -58.61
N LEU A 133 31.71 -11.23 -57.34
CA LEU A 133 32.74 -11.76 -56.44
C LEU A 133 32.42 -13.16 -55.92
N ALA A 134 31.14 -13.51 -55.75
CA ALA A 134 30.66 -14.84 -55.37
C ALA A 134 30.69 -15.80 -56.57
N ASN A 135 30.35 -15.33 -57.78
CA ASN A 135 30.65 -16.03 -59.03
C ASN A 135 32.17 -16.15 -59.27
N ALA A 136 32.97 -15.26 -58.69
CA ALA A 136 34.43 -15.38 -58.60
C ALA A 136 34.92 -16.20 -57.37
N GLY A 137 34.01 -16.68 -56.50
CA GLY A 137 34.27 -17.68 -55.46
C GLY A 137 34.72 -17.21 -54.06
N ILE A 138 34.36 -16.00 -53.58
CA ILE A 138 35.04 -15.41 -52.39
C ILE A 138 34.14 -15.25 -51.12
N SER A 139 32.81 -15.41 -51.16
CA SER A 139 31.91 -14.99 -50.05
C SER A 139 31.26 -16.13 -49.24
N ASP A 140 32.03 -17.04 -48.64
CA ASP A 140 31.51 -18.10 -47.73
C ASP A 140 31.92 -17.90 -46.24
N ILE A 141 32.21 -16.66 -45.80
CA ILE A 141 32.88 -16.43 -44.48
C ILE A 141 32.17 -15.42 -43.57
N ALA A 142 30.88 -15.12 -43.73
CA ALA A 142 30.26 -14.10 -42.87
C ALA A 142 28.84 -14.42 -42.40
N ALA A 143 28.82 -15.02 -41.20
CA ALA A 143 27.85 -14.76 -40.12
C ALA A 143 26.40 -15.23 -40.37
N GLY A 144 25.93 -16.34 -39.82
CA GLY A 144 26.28 -16.96 -38.53
C GLY A 144 25.41 -16.33 -37.43
N GLY A 145 24.32 -17.02 -37.12
CA GLY A 145 23.18 -16.51 -36.37
C GLY A 145 23.40 -16.28 -34.88
N ALA A 146 22.55 -15.42 -34.32
CA ALA A 146 22.47 -15.12 -32.91
C ALA A 146 20.99 -15.07 -32.52
N ASP A 147 20.48 -16.09 -31.82
CA ASP A 147 19.27 -15.93 -30.98
C ASP A 147 19.01 -17.07 -29.98
N ALA A 148 20.02 -17.48 -29.20
CA ALA A 148 19.84 -18.52 -28.16
C ALA A 148 20.42 -18.18 -26.77
N ASN A 149 21.07 -17.02 -26.61
CA ASN A 149 21.84 -16.72 -25.39
C ASN A 149 21.07 -15.96 -24.29
N ASP A 150 19.85 -15.47 -24.57
CA ASP A 150 19.13 -14.60 -23.61
C ASP A 150 18.37 -15.36 -22.51
N ASN A 151 17.88 -16.57 -22.78
CA ASN A 151 17.13 -17.34 -21.77
C ASN A 151 18.04 -17.88 -20.65
N ASP A 152 19.23 -18.37 -20.99
CA ASP A 152 20.18 -18.92 -20.02
C ASP A 152 20.77 -17.86 -19.07
N ALA A 153 20.83 -16.61 -19.52
CA ALA A 153 21.30 -15.49 -18.71
C ALA A 153 20.28 -15.12 -17.62
N LEU A 154 18.99 -15.11 -17.96
CA LEU A 154 17.89 -14.80 -17.05
C LEU A 154 17.73 -15.86 -15.95
N GLU A 155 17.91 -17.14 -16.30
CA GLU A 155 17.76 -18.25 -15.34
C GLU A 155 18.91 -18.29 -14.31
N ARG A 156 20.11 -17.83 -14.68
CA ARG A 156 21.25 -17.66 -13.75
C ARG A 156 21.03 -16.55 -12.73
N GLU A 157 20.49 -15.41 -13.16
CA GLU A 157 20.19 -14.30 -12.26
C GLU A 157 19.13 -14.70 -11.23
N LEU A 158 18.11 -15.45 -11.66
CA LEU A 158 17.05 -15.96 -10.79
C LEU A 158 17.58 -16.94 -9.73
N GLN A 159 18.50 -17.84 -10.10
CA GLN A 159 19.14 -18.77 -9.15
C GLN A 159 20.01 -18.06 -8.10
N GLN A 160 20.67 -16.95 -8.47
CA GLN A 160 21.49 -16.17 -7.54
C GLN A 160 20.64 -15.50 -6.45
N ILE A 161 19.43 -15.03 -6.80
CA ILE A 161 18.50 -14.38 -5.87
C ILE A 161 17.93 -15.41 -4.87
N LEU A 162 17.58 -16.62 -5.31
CA LEU A 162 17.06 -17.66 -4.41
C LEU A 162 18.13 -18.27 -3.48
N GLY A 163 19.42 -18.23 -3.85
CA GLY A 163 20.50 -18.90 -3.14
C GLY A 163 21.12 -18.16 -1.95
N GLN A 164 20.75 -16.90 -1.67
CA GLN A 164 21.39 -16.08 -0.60
C GLN A 164 20.61 -15.95 0.72
N THR A 165 19.48 -16.64 0.90
CA THR A 165 18.80 -16.72 2.20
C THR A 165 18.50 -18.16 2.58
N GLY A 166 19.47 -18.87 3.15
CA GLY A 166 19.18 -20.16 3.79
C GLY A 166 20.40 -21.02 4.08
N GLN A 167 20.97 -20.91 5.28
CA GLN A 167 21.68 -22.01 5.92
C GLN A 167 20.92 -22.42 7.17
N THR A 168 20.19 -23.54 7.13
CA THR A 168 20.54 -24.77 7.87
C THR A 168 19.56 -25.91 7.56
N PRO A 169 20.01 -27.18 7.42
CA PRO A 169 19.18 -28.32 7.02
C PRO A 169 18.55 -29.10 8.20
N ILE A 170 17.51 -29.85 7.84
CA ILE A 170 16.52 -30.61 8.62
C ILE A 170 17.04 -31.97 9.15
N LYS A 171 16.64 -32.38 10.36
CA LYS A 171 16.23 -33.76 10.79
C LYS A 171 15.77 -33.72 12.27
N SER A 172 14.77 -34.43 12.80
CA SER A 172 14.04 -35.63 12.41
C SER A 172 12.66 -35.68 13.12
N THR A 173 11.69 -36.30 12.43
CA THR A 173 10.63 -37.22 12.90
C THR A 173 10.39 -37.41 14.40
N ASN A 174 9.13 -37.25 14.86
CA ASN A 174 8.39 -38.38 15.47
C ASN A 174 6.88 -38.14 15.56
N GLU A 175 6.13 -39.23 15.37
CA GLU A 175 4.68 -39.37 15.48
C GLU A 175 4.20 -39.25 16.94
N ASN A 176 2.99 -38.71 17.15
CA ASN A 176 1.95 -39.46 17.86
C ASN A 176 0.58 -38.77 17.80
N ALA A 177 -0.41 -39.56 17.44
CA ALA A 177 -1.82 -39.27 17.57
C ALA A 177 -2.24 -39.16 19.04
N ASN A 178 -3.16 -38.25 19.37
CA ASN A 178 -4.27 -38.62 20.24
C ASN A 178 -5.49 -37.70 20.07
N ILE A 179 -6.62 -38.37 19.93
CA ILE A 179 -7.98 -37.88 19.78
C ILE A 179 -8.53 -37.54 21.17
N SER A 180 -9.33 -36.48 21.33
CA SER A 180 -10.43 -36.49 22.31
C SER A 180 -11.52 -35.47 22.00
N LYS A 181 -12.72 -36.03 21.81
CA LYS A 181 -14.06 -35.43 21.76
C LYS A 181 -14.49 -34.85 23.11
N SER A 182 -15.29 -33.78 23.08
CA SER A 182 -16.53 -33.60 23.88
C SER A 182 -17.14 -32.22 23.54
N ALA A 183 -18.26 -32.11 22.83
CA ALA A 183 -19.66 -32.31 23.25
C ALA A 183 -20.29 -31.11 23.99
N ALA A 184 -21.16 -30.41 23.25
CA ALA A 184 -22.52 -29.90 23.57
C ALA A 184 -22.86 -29.21 24.91
N SER A 185 -23.46 -28.01 24.78
CA SER A 185 -24.73 -27.51 25.40
C SER A 185 -24.70 -25.96 25.46
N GLY A 186 -25.71 -25.15 25.14
CA GLY A 186 -27.14 -25.38 24.91
C GLY A 186 -28.00 -24.72 25.99
N VAL A 187 -28.13 -23.37 26.04
CA VAL A 187 -29.17 -22.65 26.83
C VAL A 187 -29.53 -21.29 26.15
N PRO A 188 -30.83 -20.91 26.04
CA PRO A 188 -31.29 -19.77 25.24
C PRO A 188 -31.11 -18.41 25.93
N LYS A 189 -30.91 -17.36 25.12
CA LYS A 189 -30.73 -15.94 25.53
C LYS A 189 -32.09 -15.20 25.55
N PRO A 190 -32.39 -14.35 26.54
CA PRO A 190 -33.36 -13.27 26.36
C PRO A 190 -32.73 -12.18 25.47
N GLN A 191 -33.41 -11.83 24.38
CA GLN A 191 -33.01 -10.79 23.44
C GLN A 191 -33.50 -9.44 23.97
N ILE A 192 -32.58 -8.63 24.51
CA ILE A 192 -32.80 -7.19 24.71
C ILE A 192 -32.35 -6.54 23.41
N THR A 193 -33.25 -5.81 22.76
CA THR A 193 -32.99 -5.15 21.47
C THR A 193 -32.05 -3.96 21.67
N ASP A 194 -31.24 -3.68 20.65
CA ASP A 194 -30.19 -2.63 20.72
C ASP A 194 -30.80 -1.23 20.96
N ALA A 195 -32.07 -1.02 20.60
CA ALA A 195 -32.81 0.22 20.85
C ALA A 195 -33.15 0.42 22.35
N GLU A 196 -33.50 -0.64 23.07
CA GLU A 196 -33.75 -0.59 24.52
C GLU A 196 -32.47 -0.33 25.31
N LEU A 197 -31.34 -0.88 24.83
CA LEU A 197 -30.04 -0.68 25.46
C LEU A 197 -29.53 0.77 25.32
N LEU A 198 -29.84 1.42 24.18
CA LEU A 198 -29.57 2.85 23.95
C LEU A 198 -30.39 3.75 24.89
N ALA A 199 -31.66 3.42 25.12
CA ALA A 199 -32.52 4.17 26.03
C ALA A 199 -32.05 4.09 27.49
N MET A 200 -31.56 2.93 27.95
CA MET A 200 -31.02 2.78 29.31
C MET A 200 -29.68 3.49 29.52
N LEU A 201 -28.90 3.71 28.46
CA LEU A 201 -27.60 4.38 28.54
C LEU A 201 -27.74 5.91 28.66
N ALA A 202 -28.84 6.49 28.16
CA ALA A 202 -29.14 7.91 28.28
C ALA A 202 -29.46 8.34 29.73
N GLY A 203 -29.77 7.40 30.63
CA GLY A 203 -30.06 7.68 32.04
C GLY A 203 -28.84 7.66 32.98
N LEU A 204 -27.63 7.47 32.45
CA LEU A 204 -26.38 7.43 33.21
C LEU A 204 -25.45 8.59 32.81
N GLU A 205 -25.94 9.83 32.90
CA GLU A 205 -25.07 10.99 33.08
C GLU A 205 -24.63 11.04 34.54
N VAL A 206 -23.36 10.73 34.79
CA VAL A 206 -22.74 10.85 36.11
C VAL A 206 -22.21 12.27 36.22
N GLU A 207 -22.75 13.07 37.15
CA GLU A 207 -22.28 14.42 37.46
C GLU A 207 -20.79 14.41 37.88
N ASP A 208 -20.00 15.27 37.25
CA ASP A 208 -18.62 15.59 37.62
C ASP A 208 -18.57 16.33 38.97
N GLY A 209 -18.18 15.63 40.04
CA GLY A 209 -17.90 16.21 41.36
C GLY A 209 -16.40 16.20 41.69
N SER A 210 -15.67 17.22 41.25
CA SER A 210 -14.26 17.47 41.61
C SER A 210 -14.13 18.07 43.04
N PRO A 211 -13.21 17.61 43.92
CA PRO A 211 -13.08 18.20 45.26
C PRO A 211 -12.07 19.36 45.26
N ARG A 212 -12.48 20.55 45.69
CA ARG A 212 -11.57 21.68 45.97
C ARG A 212 -11.57 22.06 47.46
N LYS A 213 -10.38 21.83 48.04
CA LYS A 213 -9.64 22.52 49.10
C LYS A 213 -10.36 23.40 50.14
N SER A 214 -10.05 23.04 51.39
CA SER A 214 -9.95 23.83 52.62
C SER A 214 -9.25 25.19 52.49
N GLU A 215 -9.83 26.23 53.09
CA GLU A 215 -9.14 27.31 53.82
C GLU A 215 -10.01 27.77 55.01
N ALA A 216 -9.33 28.14 56.10
CA ALA A 216 -9.85 28.44 57.43
C ALA A 216 -9.85 29.96 57.72
N SER A 217 -10.56 30.33 58.80
CA SER A 217 -10.44 31.57 59.63
C SER A 217 -11.41 32.71 59.29
N VAL A 218 -11.94 33.56 60.18
CA VAL A 218 -12.01 33.72 61.67
C VAL A 218 -12.98 34.92 61.91
N SER A 219 -13.62 34.99 63.10
CA SER A 219 -14.28 36.15 63.74
C SER A 219 -15.58 36.69 63.12
N THR A 220 -16.68 36.79 63.86
CA THR A 220 -16.88 37.89 64.84
C THR A 220 -17.91 37.50 65.89
N ALA A 221 -17.53 37.64 67.17
CA ALA A 221 -18.43 37.67 68.32
C ALA A 221 -18.82 39.14 68.56
N VAL A 222 -20.11 39.40 68.79
CA VAL A 222 -20.62 40.67 69.32
C VAL A 222 -21.04 40.42 70.76
N ALA A 223 -20.50 41.24 71.65
CA ALA A 223 -20.71 41.24 73.08
C ALA A 223 -22.04 41.89 73.47
N GLU A 224 -22.58 41.41 74.60
CA GLU A 224 -23.17 42.24 75.65
C GLU A 224 -22.42 41.92 76.95
#